data_AF-A0A3B9VX72-F1
#
_entry.id   AF-A0A3B9VX72-F1
#
_cell.length_a   1.000
_cell.length_b   1.000
_cell.length_c   1.000
_cell.angle_alpha   90.00
_cell.angle_beta   90.00
_cell.angle_gamma   90.00
#
_symmetry.space_group_name_H-M   'P 1'
#
loop_
_entity.id
_entity.type
_entity.pdbx_description
1 polymer ?
#
loop_
_entity_poly.entity_id
_entity_poly.type
_entity_poly.pdbx_seq_one_letter_code
_entity_poly.pdbx_strand_id
1 'polypeptide(L)'
;MATAKTILLFVLAAAAEIGGAWLVWQSVREGRDWWWAGLGVIALGLYGFVATLQPDAHFGRILAAYGGVFVAGSLAWGMIFDGFRPDRYDL
;
A
#
# COMPACT_ATOMS: atom_id res chain seq x y z
N MET A 1 20.90 -9.38 8.93
CA MET A 1 20.60 -8.19 8.09
C MET A 1 19.60 -8.45 6.95
N ALA A 2 19.09 -9.67 6.72
CA ALA A 2 18.09 -9.93 5.67
C ALA A 2 16.65 -9.54 6.07
N THR A 3 16.26 -9.81 7.32
CA THR A 3 14.88 -9.60 7.80
C THR A 3 14.45 -8.14 7.82
N ALA A 4 15.33 -7.22 8.25
CA ALA A 4 15.05 -5.78 8.28
C ALA A 4 14.83 -5.22 6.87
N LYS A 5 15.58 -5.70 5.88
CA LYS A 5 15.42 -5.33 4.47
C LYS A 5 14.06 -5.81 3.94
N THR A 6 13.66 -7.03 4.25
CA THR A 6 12.35 -7.59 3.89
C THR A 6 11.21 -6.77 4.48
N ILE A 7 11.27 -6.44 5.77
CA ILE A 7 10.25 -5.61 6.44
C ILE A 7 10.17 -4.22 5.80
N LEU A 8 11.31 -3.60 5.51
CA LEU A 8 11.34 -2.28 4.86
C LEU A 8 10.70 -2.30 3.47
N LEU A 9 11.03 -3.32 2.66
CA LEU A 9 10.41 -3.52 1.34
C LEU A 9 8.91 -3.78 1.43
N PHE A 10 8.45 -4.51 2.46
CA PHE A 10 7.03 -4.73 2.72
C PHE A 10 6.29 -3.43 3.03
N VAL A 11 6.85 -2.59 3.91
CA VAL A 11 6.26 -1.31 4.28
C VAL A 11 6.24 -0.35 3.09
N LEU A 12 7.33 -0.29 2.32
CA LEU A 12 7.41 0.54 1.11
C LEU A 12 6.40 0.09 0.05
N ALA A 13 6.27 -1.22 -0.17
CA ALA A 13 5.29 -1.79 -1.08
C ALA A 13 3.86 -1.43 -0.65
N ALA A 14 3.51 -1.63 0.63
CA ALA A 14 2.20 -1.29 1.16
C ALA A 14 1.89 0.21 1.04
N ALA A 15 2.86 1.07 1.36
CA ALA A 15 2.68 2.53 1.22
C ALA A 15 2.49 2.95 -0.25
N ALA A 16 3.25 2.36 -1.19
CA ALA A 16 3.11 2.64 -2.61
C ALA A 16 1.79 2.13 -3.18
N GLU A 17 1.33 0.96 -2.74
CA GLU A 17 0.05 0.38 -3.16
C GLU A 17 -1.14 1.18 -2.63
N ILE A 18 -1.22 1.37 -1.31
CA ILE A 18 -2.34 2.07 -0.65
C ILE A 18 -2.34 3.54 -1.06
N GLY A 19 -1.17 4.20 -1.02
CA GLY A 19 -1.03 5.58 -1.44
C GLY A 19 -1.34 5.74 -2.93
N GLY A 20 -0.86 4.84 -3.79
CA GLY A 20 -1.14 4.85 -5.21
C GLY A 20 -2.63 4.74 -5.52
N ALA A 21 -3.32 3.80 -4.87
CA ALA A 21 -4.77 3.64 -5.00
C ALA A 21 -5.54 4.87 -4.49
N TRP A 22 -5.13 5.44 -3.36
CA TRP A 22 -5.73 6.66 -2.82
C TRP A 22 -5.54 7.85 -3.77
N LEU A 23 -4.36 8.04 -4.36
CA LEU A 23 -4.12 9.13 -5.33
C LEU A 23 -5.03 9.02 -6.57
N VAL A 24 -5.27 7.80 -7.06
CA VAL A 24 -6.24 7.56 -8.14
C VAL A 24 -7.67 7.86 -7.67
N TRP A 25 -8.05 7.43 -6.47
CA TRP A 25 -9.36 7.72 -5.89
C TRP A 25 -9.63 9.23 -5.82
N GLN A 26 -8.63 10.01 -5.37
CA GLN A 26 -8.72 11.45 -5.27
C GLN A 26 -9.06 12.13 -6.61
N SER A 27 -8.48 11.69 -7.73
CA SER A 27 -8.87 12.24 -9.05
C SER A 27 -10.24 11.76 -9.50
N VAL A 28 -10.52 10.45 -9.37
CA VAL A 28 -11.70 9.83 -9.99
C VAL A 28 -12.98 10.11 -9.22
N ARG A 29 -12.91 10.16 -7.88
CA ARG A 29 -14.08 10.29 -6.99
C ARG A 29 -14.20 11.68 -6.36
N GLU A 30 -13.08 12.29 -5.95
CA GLU A 30 -13.08 13.59 -5.28
C GLU A 30 -12.90 14.78 -6.23
N GLY A 31 -12.72 14.52 -7.54
CA GLY A 31 -12.63 15.57 -8.57
C GLY A 31 -11.32 16.36 -8.55
N ARG A 32 -10.25 15.84 -7.93
CA ARG A 32 -8.90 16.44 -8.03
C ARG A 32 -8.33 16.27 -9.44
N ASP A 33 -7.36 17.11 -9.78
CA ASP A 33 -6.73 17.10 -11.09
C ASP A 33 -6.22 15.71 -11.50
N TRP A 34 -6.30 15.40 -12.80
CA TRP A 34 -5.89 14.10 -13.36
C TRP A 34 -4.42 13.73 -13.16
N TRP A 35 -3.54 14.70 -12.86
CA TRP A 35 -2.15 14.40 -12.56
C TRP A 35 -1.97 13.59 -11.27
N TRP A 36 -2.91 13.70 -10.31
CA TRP A 36 -2.93 12.88 -9.09
C TRP A 36 -3.11 11.40 -9.45
N ALA A 37 -4.05 11.07 -10.34
CA ALA A 37 -4.19 9.71 -10.88
C ALA A 37 -2.93 9.24 -11.62
N GLY A 38 -2.29 10.14 -12.40
CA GLY A 38 -1.01 9.83 -13.05
C GLY A 38 0.07 9.40 -12.06
N LEU A 39 0.24 10.14 -10.97
CA LEU A 39 1.16 9.77 -9.89
C LEU A 39 0.74 8.48 -9.18
N GLY A 40 -0.55 8.28 -8.97
CA GLY A 40 -1.09 7.05 -8.40
C GLY A 40 -0.76 5.81 -9.23
N VAL A 41 -0.93 5.89 -10.56
CA VAL A 41 -0.57 4.82 -11.49
C VAL A 41 0.93 4.53 -11.47
N ILE A 42 1.77 5.57 -11.43
CA ILE A 42 3.23 5.40 -11.32
C ILE A 42 3.59 4.71 -10.00
N ALA A 43 2.98 5.12 -8.88
CA ALA A 43 3.20 4.49 -7.57
C ALA A 43 2.78 3.01 -7.55
N LEU A 44 1.63 2.69 -8.13
CA LEU A 44 1.16 1.31 -8.29
C LEU A 44 2.09 0.47 -9.19
N GLY A 45 2.61 1.07 -10.26
CA GLY A 45 3.62 0.44 -11.10
C GLY A 45 4.90 0.13 -10.32
N LEU A 46 5.43 1.12 -9.57
CA LEU A 46 6.61 0.97 -8.74
C LEU A 46 6.43 -0.09 -7.65
N TYR A 47 5.25 -0.13 -7.02
CA TYR A 47 4.88 -1.17 -6.05
C TYR A 47 5.12 -2.58 -6.63
N GLY A 48 4.66 -2.85 -7.85
CA GLY A 48 4.85 -4.14 -8.51
C GLY A 48 6.33 -4.54 -8.58
N PHE A 49 7.23 -3.60 -8.89
CA PHE A 49 8.66 -3.85 -8.90
C PHE A 49 9.26 -3.99 -7.49
N VAL A 50 8.80 -3.22 -6.51
CA VAL A 50 9.26 -3.36 -5.12
C VAL A 50 8.87 -4.73 -4.54
N ALA A 51 7.69 -5.23 -4.89
CA ALA A 51 7.23 -6.55 -4.48
C ALA A 51 8.12 -7.69 -5.03
N THR A 52 8.67 -7.55 -6.25
CA THR A 52 9.59 -8.57 -6.82
C THR A 52 10.99 -8.55 -6.22
N LEU A 53 11.39 -7.48 -5.52
CA LEU A 53 12.68 -7.38 -4.84
C LEU A 53 12.72 -8.12 -3.49
N GLN A 54 11.60 -8.75 -3.08
CA GLN A 54 11.56 -9.59 -1.89
C GLN A 54 12.46 -10.84 -2.07
N PRO A 55 13.34 -11.14 -1.10
CA PRO A 55 14.33 -12.21 -1.23
C PRO A 55 13.77 -13.63 -1.04
N ASP A 56 12.50 -13.80 -0.67
CA ASP A 56 11.89 -15.11 -0.44
C ASP A 56 11.29 -15.66 -1.75
N ALA A 57 11.66 -16.88 -2.15
CA ALA A 57 11.23 -17.49 -3.40
C ALA A 57 9.77 -17.99 -3.35
N HIS A 58 9.19 -18.10 -2.15
CA HIS A 58 7.83 -18.59 -1.96
C HIS A 58 6.80 -17.45 -2.06
N PHE A 59 6.41 -17.12 -3.29
CA PHE A 59 5.42 -16.09 -3.62
C PHE A 59 4.17 -16.15 -2.73
N GLY A 60 3.61 -17.34 -2.51
CA GLY A 60 2.41 -17.53 -1.69
C GLY A 60 2.58 -17.17 -0.19
N ARG A 61 3.78 -17.36 0.37
CA ARG A 61 4.08 -16.99 1.77
C ARG A 61 4.29 -15.48 1.92
N ILE A 62 4.95 -14.87 0.94
CA ILE A 62 5.08 -13.42 0.84
C ILE A 62 3.69 -12.80 0.77
N LEU A 63 2.81 -13.29 -0.11
CA LEU A 63 1.47 -12.72 -0.29
C LEU A 63 0.61 -12.83 0.97
N ALA A 64 0.69 -13.97 1.68
CA ALA A 64 -0.02 -14.18 2.93
C ALA A 64 0.44 -13.21 4.04
N ALA A 65 1.76 -13.01 4.18
CA ALA A 65 2.32 -12.03 5.10
C ALA A 65 2.03 -10.58 4.66
N TYR A 66 2.09 -10.31 3.35
CA TYR A 66 1.78 -9.03 2.73
C TYR A 66 0.35 -8.62 3.06
N GLY A 67 -0.61 -9.55 2.95
CA GLY A 67 -2.02 -9.28 3.24
C GLY A 67 -2.25 -8.72 4.64
N GLY A 68 -1.53 -9.23 5.65
CA GLY A 68 -1.60 -8.67 7.01
C GLY A 68 -1.06 -7.24 7.12
N VAL A 69 0.08 -6.98 6.47
CA VAL A 69 0.69 -5.63 6.41
C VAL A 69 -0.21 -4.66 5.64
N PHE A 70 -0.84 -5.13 4.57
CA PHE A 70 -1.76 -4.35 3.76
C PHE A 70 -3.00 -3.96 4.55
N VAL A 71 -3.61 -4.89 5.29
CA VAL A 71 -4.77 -4.60 6.14
C VAL A 71 -4.41 -3.58 7.22
N ALA A 72 -3.35 -3.83 7.99
CA ALA A 72 -2.90 -2.90 9.03
C ALA A 72 -2.53 -1.53 8.46
N GLY A 73 -1.85 -1.51 7.31
CA GLY A 73 -1.47 -0.30 6.59
C GLY A 73 -2.67 0.49 6.07
N SER A 74 -3.70 -0.20 5.58
CA SER A 74 -4.92 0.43 5.04
C SER A 74 -5.73 1.08 6.15
N LEU A 75 -5.84 0.41 7.31
CA LEU A 75 -6.44 0.98 8.51
C LEU A 75 -5.66 2.21 8.99
N ALA A 76 -4.33 2.12 9.08
CA ALA A 76 -3.49 3.25 9.45
C ALA A 76 -3.60 4.43 8.48
N TRP A 77 -3.64 4.15 7.17
CA TRP A 77 -3.77 5.17 6.15
C TRP A 77 -5.14 5.86 6.21
N GLY A 78 -6.21 5.08 6.36
CA GLY A 78 -7.58 5.60 6.54
C GLY A 78 -7.69 6.51 7.77
N MET A 79 -7.03 6.14 8.88
CA MET A 79 -6.97 6.97 10.09
C MET A 79 -6.25 8.31 9.86
N ILE A 80 -5.16 8.31 9.09
CA ILE A 80 -4.29 9.47 8.92
C ILE A 80 -4.79 10.42 7.81
N PHE A 81 -5.20 9.87 6.67
CA PHE A 81 -5.49 10.65 5.46
C PHE A 81 -6.98 10.87 5.20
N ASP A 82 -7.83 9.92 5.55
CA ASP A 82 -9.29 10.04 5.39
C ASP A 82 -10.00 10.43 6.70
N GLY A 83 -9.27 10.53 7.82
CA GLY A 83 -9.85 10.83 9.14
C GLY A 83 -10.81 9.74 9.64
N PHE A 84 -10.73 8.54 9.07
CA PHE A 84 -11.55 7.40 9.42
C PHE A 84 -11.26 6.98 10.86
N ARG A 85 -12.28 6.98 11.72
CA ARG A 85 -12.17 6.48 13.09
C ARG A 85 -12.60 5.01 13.09
N PRO A 86 -11.68 4.05 13.33
CA PRO A 86 -12.03 2.64 13.31
C PRO A 86 -13.09 2.36 14.38
N ASP A 87 -14.17 1.69 13.99
CA ASP A 87 -15.21 1.19 14.90
C ASP A 87 -14.77 -0.19 15.45
N ARG A 88 -15.42 -0.68 16.51
CA ARG A 88 -15.19 -1.99 17.14
C ARG A 88 -15.29 -3.19 16.20
N TYR A 89 -15.75 -3.00 14.96
CA TYR A 89 -15.85 -4.03 13.93
C TYR A 89 -14.64 -4.07 12.97
N ASP A 90 -13.72 -3.10 13.04
CA ASP A 90 -12.52 -3.01 12.17
C ASP A 90 -11.22 -3.53 12.85
N LEU A 91 -11.30 -3.95 14.12
CA LEU A 91 -10.18 -4.35 14.99
C LEU A 91 -10.19 -5.86 15.29
#